data_AF-E2C938-F1
#
_entry.id   AF-E2C938-F1
#
_cell.length_a   1.000
_cell.length_b   1.000
_cell.length_c   1.000
_cell.angle_alpha   90.00
_cell.angle_beta   90.00
_cell.angle_gamma   90.00
#
_symmetry.space_group_name_H-M   'P 1'
#
loop_
_entity.id
_entity.type
_entity.pdbx_description
1 polymer ?
#
loop_
_entity_poly.entity_id
_entity_poly.type
_entity_poly.pdbx_seq_one_letter_code
_entity_poly.pdbx_strand_id
1 'polypeptide(L)' 'ELLPHPPYSPDLAPCDFFLFPNLKKSLAGQKFESNEEVIAATEAYFADLEKTYFSDELKKLEHRWVKCIELKGDYVE' A
#
# COMPACT_ATOMS: atom_id res chain seq x y z
N GLU A 1 -16.13 11.45 -6.14
CA GLU A 1 -16.01 12.28 -4.92
C GLU A 1 -14.56 12.21 -4.44
N LEU A 2 -14.00 13.29 -3.91
CA LEU A 2 -12.64 13.30 -3.37
C LEU A 2 -12.72 13.02 -1.86
N LEU A 3 -12.08 11.95 -1.41
CA LEU A 3 -12.01 11.65 0.02
C LEU A 3 -11.01 12.61 0.69
N PRO A 4 -11.38 13.22 1.84
CA PRO A 4 -10.44 14.04 2.60
C PRO A 4 -9.30 13.16 3.11
N HIS A 5 -8.07 13.65 2.93
CA HIS A 5 -6.86 12.98 3.42
C HIS A 5 -6.05 13.98 4.27
N PRO A 6 -5.81 13.68 5.56
CA PRO A 6 -5.02 14.55 6.41
C PRO A 6 -3.56 14.63 5.93
N PRO A 7 -2.88 15.77 6.14
CA PRO A 7 -1.47 15.90 5.79
C PRO A 7 -0.61 14.92 6.62
N TYR A 8 0.52 14.49 6.06
CA TYR A 8 1.49 13.61 6.73
C TYR A 8 0.93 12.30 7.29
N SER A 9 -0.10 11.73 6.65
CA SER A 9 -0.77 10.49 7.13
C SER A 9 -0.60 9.30 6.18
N PRO A 10 0.65 8.87 5.88
CA PRO A 10 0.90 7.71 5.01
C PRO A 10 0.36 6.40 5.63
N ASP A 11 0.24 6.34 6.95
CA ASP A 11 -0.39 5.26 7.71
C ASP A 11 -1.90 5.12 7.44
N LEU A 12 -2.52 6.14 6.82
CA LEU A 12 -3.91 6.13 6.37
C LEU A 12 -4.05 6.05 4.83
N ALA A 13 -2.94 5.96 4.10
CA ALA A 13 -2.94 5.82 2.65
C ALA A 13 -2.66 4.35 2.25
N PRO A 14 -3.61 3.63 1.62
CA PRO A 14 -3.44 2.23 1.24
C PRO A 14 -2.21 1.94 0.38
N CYS A 15 -1.79 2.92 -0.43
CA CYS A 15 -0.58 2.80 -1.22
C CYS A 15 0.67 2.72 -0.34
N ASP A 16 0.74 3.54 0.71
CA ASP A 16 1.93 3.71 1.54
C ASP A 16 2.03 2.66 2.65
N PHE A 17 0.94 2.37 3.37
CA PHE A 17 0.99 1.37 4.45
C PHE A 17 0.94 -0.08 3.96
N PHE A 18 0.47 -0.31 2.74
CA PHE A 18 0.22 -1.67 2.23
C PHE A 18 0.89 -1.96 0.88
N LEU A 19 0.55 -1.23 -0.18
CA LEU A 19 0.94 -1.61 -1.53
C LEU A 19 2.46 -1.55 -1.74
N PHE A 20 3.07 -0.39 -1.49
CA PHE A 20 4.50 -0.18 -1.71
C PHE A 20 5.38 -1.03 -0.80
N PRO A 21 5.07 -1.24 0.51
CA PRO A 21 5.81 -2.17 1.33
C PRO A 21 5.84 -3.60 0.75
N ASN A 22 4.73 -4.10 0.23
CA ASN A 22 4.66 -5.46 -0.33
C ASN A 22 5.36 -5.56 -1.70
N LEU A 23 5.20 -4.55 -2.56
CA LEU A 23 5.95 -4.46 -3.82
C LEU A 23 7.45 -4.38 -3.56
N LYS A 24 7.89 -3.54 -2.60
CA LYS A 24 9.31 -3.44 -2.21
C LYS A 24 9.86 -4.77 -1.72
N LYS A 25 9.09 -5.54 -0.95
CA LYS A 25 9.51 -6.89 -0.51
C LYS A 25 9.68 -7.84 -1.70
N SER A 26 8.76 -7.81 -2.67
CA SER A 26 8.85 -8.62 -3.88
C SER A 26 10.11 -8.29 -4.70
N LEU A 27 10.40 -7.00 -4.86
CA LEU A 27 11.54 -6.51 -5.63
C LEU A 27 12.86 -6.54 -4.85
N ALA A 28 12.84 -6.84 -3.55
CA ALA A 28 14.03 -6.76 -2.70
C ALA A 28 15.11 -7.74 -3.15
N GLY A 29 16.35 -7.24 -3.28
CA GLY A 29 17.51 -8.04 -3.68
C GLY A 29 17.62 -8.32 -5.18
N GLN A 30 16.63 -7.95 -5.97
CA GLN A 30 16.71 -8.03 -7.43
C GLN A 30 17.59 -6.88 -7.95
N LYS A 31 18.36 -7.15 -9.01
CA LYS A 31 19.10 -6.16 -9.78
C LYS A 31 18.52 -6.13 -11.18
N PHE A 32 18.19 -4.94 -11.66
CA PHE A 32 17.67 -4.72 -12.99
C PHE A 32 18.72 -3.93 -13.78
N GLU A 33 18.95 -4.33 -15.02
CA GLU A 33 19.89 -3.67 -15.93
C GLU A 33 19.22 -2.54 -16.73
N SER A 34 17.88 -2.52 -16.77
CA SER A 34 17.11 -1.50 -17.47
C SER A 34 15.77 -1.16 -16.80
N ASN A 35 15.14 -0.08 -17.25
CA ASN A 35 13.81 0.31 -16.78
C ASN A 35 12.72 -0.68 -17.23
N GLU A 36 12.88 -1.26 -18.42
CA GLU A 36 11.95 -2.23 -18.98
C GLU A 36 11.87 -3.49 -18.12
N GLU A 37 12.99 -3.94 -17.56
CA GLU A 37 13.02 -5.08 -16.65
C GLU A 37 12.25 -4.81 -15.34
N VAL A 38 12.43 -3.64 -14.72
CA VAL A 38 11.69 -3.31 -13.49
C VAL A 38 10.20 -3.10 -13.77
N ILE A 39 9.84 -2.55 -14.93
CA ILE A 39 8.44 -2.44 -15.36
C ILE A 39 7.82 -3.84 -15.51
N ALA A 40 8.48 -4.74 -16.24
CA ALA A 40 7.99 -6.10 -16.44
C ALA A 40 7.87 -6.88 -15.12
N ALA A 41 8.84 -6.75 -14.21
CA ALA A 41 8.77 -7.37 -12.88
C ALA A 41 7.62 -6.81 -12.04
N THR A 42 7.36 -5.50 -12.13
CA THR A 42 6.25 -4.85 -11.43
C THR A 42 4.91 -5.31 -12.01
N GLU A 43 4.76 -5.36 -13.34
CA GLU A 43 3.56 -5.87 -14.00
C GLU A 43 3.27 -7.33 -13.65
N ALA A 44 4.31 -8.17 -13.64
CA ALA A 44 4.19 -9.57 -13.25
C ALA A 44 3.72 -9.72 -11.79
N TYR A 45 4.26 -8.91 -10.87
CA TYR A 45 3.79 -8.88 -9.48
C TYR A 45 2.30 -8.57 -9.38
N PHE A 46 1.82 -7.57 -10.12
CA PHE A 46 0.39 -7.22 -10.09
C PHE A 46 -0.51 -8.24 -10.79
N ALA A 47 -0.01 -8.92 -11.83
CA ALA A 47 -0.76 -9.96 -12.54
C ALA A 47 -1.02 -11.20 -11.68
N ASP A 48 -0.14 -11.47 -10.70
CA ASP A 48 -0.26 -12.60 -9.77
C ASP A 48 -1.23 -12.32 -8.60
N LEU A 49 -1.54 -11.05 -8.32
CA LEU A 49 -2.43 -10.68 -7.22
C LEU A 49 -3.89 -10.96 -7.54
N GLU A 50 -4.57 -11.69 -6.65
CA GLU A 50 -6.01 -11.88 -6.73
C GLU A 50 -6.78 -10.57 -6.52
N LYS A 51 -7.96 -10.43 -7.14
CA LYS A 51 -8.82 -9.24 -6.95
C LYS A 51 -9.26 -9.03 -5.50
N THR A 52 -9.41 -10.12 -4.76
CA THR A 52 -9.75 -10.15 -3.33
C THR A 52 -8.69 -9.45 -2.48
N TYR A 53 -7.42 -9.52 -2.90
CA TYR A 53 -6.27 -8.94 -2.22
C TYR A 53 -6.46 -7.45 -1.92
N PHE A 54 -6.91 -6.67 -2.92
CA PHE A 54 -7.17 -5.24 -2.73
C PHE A 54 -8.41 -4.98 -1.86
N SER A 55 -9.44 -5.81 -2.00
CA SER A 55 -10.69 -5.63 -1.26
C SER A 55 -10.53 -5.86 0.23
N ASP A 56 -9.70 -6.83 0.63
CA ASP A 56 -9.45 -7.11 2.05
C ASP A 56 -8.61 -6.02 2.71
N GLU A 57 -7.77 -5.35 1.95
CA GLU A 57 -6.89 -4.29 2.45
C GLU A 57 -7.63 -2.96 2.58
N LEU A 58 -8.61 -2.71 1.71
CA LEU A 58 -9.58 -1.62 1.90
C LEU A 58 -10.39 -1.80 3.19
N LYS A 59 -10.67 -3.02 3.64
CA LYS A 59 -11.30 -3.24 4.95
C LYS A 59 -10.36 -2.88 6.10
N LYS A 60 -9.04 -3.06 5.94
CA LYS A 60 -8.06 -2.63 6.95
C LYS A 60 -7.96 -1.11 7.07
N LEU A 61 -8.27 -0.37 6.00
CA LEU A 61 -8.34 1.09 6.04
C LEU A 61 -9.39 1.57 7.05
N GLU A 62 -10.56 0.92 7.10
CA GLU A 62 -11.60 1.23 8.08
C GLU A 62 -11.09 1.05 9.51
N HIS A 63 -10.40 -0.06 9.79
CA HIS A 63 -9.81 -0.30 11.10
C HIS A 63 -8.75 0.75 11.47
N ARG A 64 -7.92 1.15 10.50
CA ARG A 64 -6.91 2.21 10.71
C ARG A 64 -7.54 3.56 11.02
N TRP A 65 -8.65 3.92 10.37
CA TRP A 65 -9.39 5.14 10.72
C TRP A 65 -9.91 5.11 12.15
N VAL A 66 -10.49 4.00 12.59
CA VAL A 66 -10.96 3.84 13.97
C VAL A 66 -9.80 4.00 14.96
N LYS A 67 -8.67 3.34 14.72
CA LYS A 67 -7.49 3.43 15.58
C LYS A 67 -6.91 4.86 15.62
N CYS A 68 -6.90 5.58 14.50
CA CYS A 68 -6.48 6.99 14.46
C CYS A 68 -7.36 7.86 15.38
N ILE A 69 -8.68 7.63 15.38
CA ILE A 69 -9.62 8.34 16.26
C ILE A 69 -9.35 8.01 17.73
N GLU A 70 -9.17 6.73 18.07
CA GLU A 70 -8.86 6.27 19.43
C GLU A 70 -7.55 6.88 19.96
N LEU A 71 -6.57 7.03 19.07
CA LEU A 71 -5.28 7.67 19.35
C LEU A 71 -5.33 9.20 19.26
N LYS A 72 -6.52 9.80 19.09
CA LYS A 72 -6.72 11.26 19.01
C LYS A 72 -5.88 11.93 17.91
N GLY A 73 -5.72 11.25 16.79
CA GLY A 73 -4.98 11.73 15.62
C GLY A 73 -3.49 11.42 15.63
N ASP A 74 -2.99 10.63 16.59
CA ASP A 74 -1.62 10.11 16.55
C ASP A 74 -1.48 8.95 15.53
N TYR A 75 -0.25 8.62 15.18
CA TYR A 75 0.08 7.65 14.14
C TYR A 75 -0.40 6.22 14.44
N VAL A 76 -0.83 5.53 13.39
CA VAL A 76 -1.37 4.17 13.44
C VAL A 76 -0.40 3.14 12.89
N GLU A 77 0.08 2.23 13.75
CA GLU A 77 0.75 1.00 13.33
C GLU A 77 -0.21 0.00 12.67
#